data_AF-A0A957AUT5-F1
#
_entry.id   AF-A0A957AUT5-F1
#
_cell.length_a   1.000
_cell.length_b   1.000
_cell.length_c   1.000
_cell.angle_alpha   90.00
_cell.angle_beta   90.00
_cell.angle_gamma   90.00
#
_symmetry.space_group_name_H-M   'P 1'
#
loop_
_entity.id
_entity.type
_entity.pdbx_description
1 polymer ?
#
loop_
_entity_poly.entity_id
_entity_poly.type
_entity_poly.pdbx_seq_one_letter_code
_entity_poly.pdbx_strand_id
1 'polypeptide(L)'
;MKANEKTEAEVLTVMNKYIEAYQKRDKEGLMSLFAPDAEQVHFGTGVDEKRVGRDQIGSQVERDWSQTEALAFNLTWHQVSTAGPVAWIAAEGLGQGTAGGQAFEFPMRMTGVLERRGDEWLLVHSHASLPAAGQEEGDSVPV
;
A
#
# COMPACT_ATOMS: atom_id res chain seq x y z
N MET A 1 -0.33 2.90 -20.34
CA MET A 1 0.62 2.02 -21.07
C MET A 1 1.57 1.39 -20.06
N LYS A 2 2.16 0.21 -20.32
CA LYS A 2 3.21 -0.33 -19.44
C LYS A 2 4.32 0.72 -19.27
N ALA A 3 4.81 0.91 -18.05
CA ALA A 3 5.93 1.81 -17.80
C ALA A 3 7.21 1.33 -18.51
N ASN A 4 8.09 2.27 -18.84
CA ASN A 4 9.45 1.90 -19.24
C ASN A 4 10.25 1.45 -18.00
N GLU A 5 11.37 0.79 -18.21
CA GLU A 5 12.19 0.20 -17.14
C GLU A 5 12.61 1.23 -16.08
N LYS A 6 12.93 2.46 -16.49
CA LYS A 6 13.33 3.53 -15.57
C LYS A 6 12.17 3.91 -14.63
N THR A 7 11.00 4.23 -15.20
CA THR A 7 9.81 4.60 -14.41
C THR A 7 9.34 3.44 -13.53
N GLU A 8 9.38 2.22 -14.05
CA GLU A 8 9.07 1.01 -13.27
C GLU A 8 10.00 0.88 -12.06
N ALA A 9 11.31 1.01 -12.24
CA ALA A 9 12.29 0.94 -11.15
C ALA A 9 12.12 2.09 -10.12
N GLU A 10 11.83 3.31 -10.57
CA GLU A 10 11.57 4.45 -9.69
C GLU A 10 10.31 4.25 -8.83
N VAL A 11 9.21 3.79 -9.43
CA VAL A 11 7.98 3.47 -8.71
C VAL A 11 8.19 2.34 -7.72
N LEU A 12 8.87 1.26 -8.12
CA LEU A 12 9.20 0.16 -7.21
C LEU A 12 10.11 0.62 -6.06
N THR A 13 11.00 1.57 -6.30
CA THR A 13 11.82 2.17 -5.23
C THR A 13 10.95 2.85 -4.18
N VAL A 14 9.90 3.60 -4.58
CA VAL A 14 8.94 4.19 -3.64
C VAL A 14 8.19 3.11 -2.86
N MET A 15 7.72 2.05 -3.52
CA MET A 15 6.99 0.97 -2.87
C MET A 15 7.87 0.17 -1.90
N ASN A 16 9.13 -0.07 -2.23
CA ASN A 16 10.09 -0.72 -1.33
C ASN A 16 10.35 0.15 -0.10
N LYS A 17 10.54 1.46 -0.27
CA LYS A 17 10.65 2.40 0.85
C LYS A 17 9.39 2.40 1.73
N TYR A 18 8.21 2.31 1.11
CA TYR A 18 6.94 2.20 1.84
C TYR A 18 6.94 0.95 2.73
N ILE A 19 7.26 -0.21 2.16
CA ILE A 19 7.31 -1.49 2.87
C ILE A 19 8.34 -1.45 4.01
N GLU A 20 9.54 -0.94 3.72
CA GLU A 20 10.60 -0.81 4.72
C GLU A 20 10.22 0.13 5.88
N ALA A 21 9.63 1.29 5.57
CA ALA A 21 9.20 2.23 6.57
C ALA A 21 8.09 1.64 7.45
N TYR A 22 7.16 0.90 6.84
CA TYR A 22 6.12 0.19 7.55
C TYR A 22 6.69 -0.87 8.51
N GLN A 23 7.64 -1.68 8.04
CA GLN A 23 8.30 -2.72 8.84
C GLN A 23 9.13 -2.13 9.99
N LYS A 24 9.81 -1.00 9.75
CA LYS A 24 10.63 -0.29 10.75
C LYS A 24 9.82 0.60 11.68
N ARG A 25 8.49 0.70 11.48
CA ARG A 25 7.60 1.63 12.18
C ARG A 25 8.03 3.11 12.05
N ASP A 26 8.59 3.47 10.90
CA ASP A 26 9.06 4.81 10.59
C ASP A 26 7.91 5.65 10.01
N LYS A 27 7.17 6.33 10.88
CA LYS A 27 6.02 7.18 10.47
C LYS A 27 6.46 8.31 9.57
N GLU A 28 7.56 8.97 9.91
CA GLU A 28 8.02 10.15 9.19
C GLU A 28 8.47 9.76 7.78
N GLY A 29 9.31 8.73 7.67
CA GLY A 29 9.74 8.16 6.40
C GLY A 29 8.56 7.68 5.55
N LEU A 30 7.62 6.94 6.13
CA LEU A 30 6.43 6.49 5.42
C LEU A 30 5.59 7.66 4.90
N MET A 31 5.27 8.63 5.76
CA MET A 31 4.45 9.77 5.38
C MET A 31 5.16 10.67 4.35
N SER A 32 6.50 10.74 4.34
CA SER A 32 7.26 11.48 3.32
C SER A 32 7.00 11.00 1.89
N LEU A 33 6.59 9.74 1.71
CA LEU A 33 6.30 9.15 0.40
C LEU A 33 4.95 9.60 -0.18
N PHE A 34 4.09 10.18 0.66
CA PHE A 34 2.78 10.67 0.25
C PHE A 34 2.83 12.15 -0.10
N ALA A 35 2.11 12.50 -1.17
CA ALA A 35 1.82 13.88 -1.53
C ALA A 35 1.13 14.61 -0.36
N PRO A 36 1.39 15.90 -0.13
CA PRO A 36 0.80 16.67 0.96
C PRO A 36 -0.65 17.14 0.67
N ASP A 37 -1.36 16.49 -0.24
CA ASP A 37 -2.68 16.94 -0.69
C ASP A 37 -3.78 16.60 0.32
N ALA A 38 -4.71 17.53 0.53
CA ALA A 38 -5.80 17.38 1.49
C ALA A 38 -6.82 16.29 1.07
N GLU A 39 -6.97 16.04 -0.23
CA GLU A 39 -8.00 15.16 -0.79
C GLU A 39 -7.50 13.74 -1.07
N GLN A 40 -6.27 13.41 -0.67
CA GLN A 40 -5.72 12.08 -0.86
C GLN A 40 -6.57 11.04 -0.12
N VAL A 41 -6.88 9.93 -0.79
CA VAL A 41 -7.66 8.84 -0.21
C VAL A 41 -6.78 7.60 -0.06
N HIS A 42 -6.88 6.96 1.10
CA HIS A 42 -6.44 5.60 1.33
C HIS A 42 -7.64 4.70 1.66
N PHE A 43 -7.67 3.52 1.06
CA PHE A 43 -8.54 2.42 1.47
C PHE A 43 -7.69 1.29 2.05
N GLY A 44 -7.93 0.94 3.31
CA GLY A 44 -7.35 -0.23 3.97
C GLY A 44 -8.24 -1.46 3.83
N THR A 45 -7.85 -2.53 4.53
CA THR A 45 -8.52 -3.84 4.47
C THR A 45 -9.71 -3.94 5.42
N GLY A 46 -9.74 -3.13 6.47
CA GLY A 46 -10.83 -3.08 7.44
C GLY A 46 -12.06 -2.37 6.90
N VAL A 47 -13.23 -2.79 7.39
CA VAL A 47 -14.55 -2.27 6.99
C VAL A 47 -14.70 -0.75 7.16
N ASP A 48 -13.91 -0.15 8.06
CA ASP A 48 -13.93 1.26 8.41
C ASP A 48 -12.65 2.00 7.99
N GLU A 49 -11.84 1.44 7.09
CA GLU A 49 -10.50 1.94 6.73
C GLU A 49 -10.50 2.85 5.49
N LYS A 50 -11.53 3.67 5.34
CA LYS A 50 -11.47 4.84 4.46
C LYS A 50 -10.79 5.99 5.20
N ARG A 51 -9.71 6.52 4.65
CA ARG A 51 -8.98 7.68 5.18
C ARG A 51 -8.87 8.76 4.11
N VAL A 52 -9.17 9.99 4.47
CA VAL A 52 -9.07 11.17 3.61
C VAL A 52 -8.12 12.18 4.24
N GLY A 53 -7.12 12.57 3.47
CA GLY A 53 -6.06 13.49 3.89
C GLY A 53 -4.96 12.81 4.70
N ARG A 54 -3.81 13.49 4.73
CA ARG A 54 -2.56 13.00 5.31
C ARG A 54 -2.67 12.59 6.78
N ASP A 55 -3.41 13.35 7.57
CA ASP A 55 -3.56 13.08 9.01
C ASP A 55 -4.27 11.75 9.26
N GLN A 56 -5.38 11.51 8.54
CA GLN A 56 -6.14 10.26 8.69
C GLN A 56 -5.35 9.05 8.21
N ILE A 57 -4.55 9.22 7.15
CA ILE A 57 -3.64 8.17 6.66
C ILE A 57 -2.59 7.86 7.72
N GLY A 58 -1.96 8.88 8.31
CA GLY A 58 -1.02 8.71 9.40
C GLY A 58 -1.64 8.01 10.61
N SER A 59 -2.88 8.32 10.97
CA SER A 59 -3.59 7.65 12.06
C SER A 59 -3.95 6.19 11.75
N GLN A 60 -4.18 5.83 10.49
CA GLN A 60 -4.36 4.41 10.12
C GLN A 60 -3.07 3.62 10.35
N VAL A 61 -1.93 4.16 9.93
CA VAL A 61 -0.63 3.51 10.14
C VAL A 61 -0.36 3.29 11.63
N GLU A 62 -0.66 4.29 12.46
CA GLU A 62 -0.55 4.16 13.92
C GLU A 62 -1.51 3.10 14.49
N ARG A 63 -2.75 3.04 13.98
CA ARG A 63 -3.72 2.01 14.35
C ARG A 63 -3.15 0.62 14.05
N ASP A 64 -2.61 0.40 12.86
CA ASP A 64 -2.06 -0.90 12.47
C ASP A 64 -0.89 -1.32 13.38
N TRP A 65 0.03 -0.39 13.66
CA TRP A 65 1.18 -0.66 14.54
C TRP A 65 0.79 -0.85 16.01
N SER A 66 -0.32 -0.26 16.45
CA SER A 66 -0.84 -0.47 17.81
C SER A 66 -1.45 -1.86 18.00
N GLN A 67 -1.83 -2.53 16.91
CA GLN A 67 -2.52 -3.83 16.91
C GLN A 67 -1.61 -5.00 16.54
N THR A 68 -0.35 -4.73 16.21
CA THR A 68 0.65 -5.74 15.82
C THR A 68 1.91 -5.56 16.65
N GLU A 69 2.68 -6.64 16.89
CA GLU A 69 4.06 -6.55 17.38
C GLU A 69 5.05 -6.44 16.21
N ALA A 70 4.77 -7.13 15.10
CA ALA A 70 5.53 -7.05 13.87
C ALA A 70 4.59 -7.18 12.67
N LEU A 71 4.88 -6.48 11.59
CA LEU A 71 4.16 -6.61 10.32
C LEU A 71 5.12 -6.27 9.18
N ALA A 72 5.20 -7.17 8.20
CA ALA A 72 6.00 -7.00 6.99
C ALA A 72 5.18 -7.45 5.78
N PHE A 73 5.51 -6.87 4.62
CA PHE A 73 4.88 -7.21 3.35
C PHE A 73 5.94 -7.63 2.35
N ASN A 74 5.68 -8.71 1.62
CA ASN A 74 6.52 -9.15 0.52
C ASN A 74 5.71 -9.16 -0.77
N LEU A 75 6.16 -8.41 -1.78
CA LEU A 75 5.51 -8.41 -3.09
C LEU A 75 5.95 -9.65 -3.88
N THR A 76 4.97 -10.44 -4.32
CA THR A 76 5.21 -11.65 -5.15
C THR A 76 4.98 -11.38 -6.63
N TRP A 77 4.16 -10.39 -6.95
CA TRP A 77 3.89 -9.95 -8.30
C TRP A 77 3.60 -8.45 -8.33
N HIS A 78 3.93 -7.78 -9.43
CA HIS A 78 3.53 -6.41 -9.68
C HIS A 78 3.42 -6.10 -11.17
N GLN A 79 2.70 -5.03 -11.49
CA GLN A 79 2.70 -4.39 -12.79
C GLN A 79 2.62 -2.87 -12.62
N VAL A 80 3.53 -2.16 -13.29
CA VAL A 80 3.54 -0.70 -13.32
C VAL A 80 3.07 -0.20 -14.69
N SER A 81 2.13 0.72 -14.66
CA SER A 81 1.66 1.47 -15.83
C SER A 81 1.85 2.96 -15.62
N THR A 82 1.92 3.71 -16.72
CA THR A 82 2.12 5.16 -16.69
C THR A 82 1.28 5.87 -17.76
N ALA A 83 1.01 7.14 -17.49
CA ALA A 83 0.47 8.12 -18.42
C ALA A 83 0.96 9.52 -18.00
N GLY A 84 1.88 10.11 -18.79
CA GLY A 84 2.45 11.43 -18.50
C GLY A 84 3.20 11.45 -17.16
N PRO A 85 2.87 12.37 -16.23
CA PRO A 85 3.51 12.43 -14.91
C PRO A 85 2.91 11.45 -13.90
N VAL A 86 1.94 10.61 -14.29
CA VAL A 86 1.27 9.68 -13.39
C VAL A 86 1.73 8.25 -13.66
N ALA A 87 1.92 7.49 -12.60
CA ALA A 87 2.12 6.04 -12.64
C ALA A 87 1.16 5.36 -11.66
N TRP A 88 0.80 4.11 -11.95
CA TRP A 88 0.11 3.27 -10.98
C TRP A 88 0.71 1.87 -10.98
N ILE A 89 0.79 1.31 -9.78
CA ILE A 89 1.23 -0.05 -9.54
C ILE A 89 0.03 -0.86 -9.04
N ALA A 90 -0.19 -2.02 -9.65
CA ALA A 90 -0.96 -3.09 -9.05
C ALA A 90 0.03 -4.15 -8.57
N ALA A 91 -0.12 -4.65 -7.35
CA ALA A 91 0.76 -5.64 -6.78
C ALA A 91 0.00 -6.67 -5.95
N GLU A 92 0.54 -7.88 -5.91
CA GLU A 92 0.13 -8.97 -5.03
C GLU A 92 1.29 -9.33 -4.11
N GLY A 93 0.97 -9.87 -2.95
CA GLY A 93 1.98 -10.24 -1.98
C GLY A 93 1.43 -10.99 -0.78
N LEU A 94 2.31 -11.21 0.18
CA LEU A 94 1.99 -11.79 1.49
C LEU A 94 2.27 -10.77 2.57
N GLY A 95 1.29 -10.54 3.45
CA GLY A 95 1.48 -9.90 4.73
C GLY A 95 1.78 -10.94 5.79
N GLN A 96 2.82 -10.72 6.59
CA GLN A 96 3.23 -11.61 7.68
C GLN A 96 3.51 -10.79 8.91
N GLY A 97 3.13 -11.30 10.08
CA GLY A 97 3.33 -10.57 11.31
C GLY A 97 3.04 -11.37 12.56
N THR A 98 3.06 -10.66 13.68
CA THR A 98 2.69 -11.17 15.00
C THR A 98 1.74 -10.19 15.66
N ALA A 99 0.65 -10.69 16.25
CA ALA A 99 -0.26 -9.92 17.07
C ALA A 99 -0.75 -10.77 18.25
N GLY A 100 -0.75 -10.22 19.46
CA GLY A 100 -1.16 -10.95 20.67
C GLY A 100 -0.24 -12.16 20.95
N GLY A 101 1.02 -12.11 20.50
CA GLY A 101 1.95 -13.22 20.58
C GLY A 101 1.68 -14.38 19.61
N GLN A 102 0.75 -14.23 18.67
CA GLN A 102 0.45 -15.22 17.63
C GLN A 102 0.94 -14.74 16.27
N ALA A 103 1.67 -15.62 15.57
CA ALA A 103 2.07 -15.37 14.19
C ALA A 103 0.86 -15.51 13.25
N PHE A 104 0.80 -14.65 12.24
CA PHE A 104 -0.22 -14.70 11.19
C PHE A 104 0.41 -14.44 9.81
N GLU A 105 -0.29 -14.90 8.78
CA GLU A 105 0.00 -14.63 7.38
C GLU A 105 -1.30 -14.44 6.62
N PHE A 106 -1.32 -13.54 5.64
CA PHE A 106 -2.48 -13.33 4.76
C PHE A 106 -2.06 -12.86 3.35
N PRO A 107 -2.83 -13.22 2.30
CA PRO A 107 -2.64 -12.69 0.97
C PRO A 107 -3.07 -11.23 0.89
N MET A 108 -2.26 -10.38 0.27
CA MET A 108 -2.50 -8.94 0.12
C MET A 108 -2.51 -8.56 -1.36
N ARG A 109 -3.43 -7.66 -1.72
CA ARG A 109 -3.41 -6.91 -2.98
C ARG A 109 -3.24 -5.44 -2.68
N MET A 110 -2.39 -4.76 -3.44
CA MET A 110 -2.12 -3.34 -3.29
C MET A 110 -2.25 -2.60 -4.61
N THR A 111 -2.85 -1.42 -4.57
CA THR A 111 -2.78 -0.44 -5.65
C THR A 111 -2.18 0.85 -5.10
N GLY A 112 -1.15 1.37 -5.78
CA GLY A 112 -0.59 2.70 -5.52
C GLY A 112 -0.73 3.55 -6.77
N VAL A 113 -1.22 4.77 -6.64
CA VAL A 113 -1.14 5.78 -7.72
C VAL A 113 -0.14 6.82 -7.27
N LEU A 114 0.82 7.10 -8.14
CA LEU A 114 1.92 8.02 -7.91
C LEU A 114 1.91 9.13 -8.95
N GLU A 115 2.24 10.33 -8.52
CA GLU A 115 2.47 11.47 -9.40
C GLU A 115 3.91 11.95 -9.23
N ARG A 116 4.57 12.22 -10.36
CA ARG A 116 5.90 12.82 -10.37
C ARG A 116 5.80 14.33 -10.16
N ARG A 117 6.31 14.82 -9.04
CA ARG A 117 6.39 16.25 -8.70
C ARG A 117 7.86 16.65 -8.60
N GLY A 118 8.34 17.42 -9.58
CA GLY A 118 9.77 17.65 -9.73
C GLY A 118 10.51 16.35 -10.07
N ASP A 119 11.51 16.02 -9.27
CA ASP A 119 12.34 14.81 -9.43
C ASP A 119 11.88 13.64 -8.56
N GLU A 120 10.74 13.77 -7.86
CA GLU A 120 10.25 12.78 -6.91
C GLU A 120 8.91 12.19 -7.35
N TRP A 121 8.73 10.90 -7.08
CA TRP A 121 7.46 10.21 -7.18
C TRP A 121 6.79 10.18 -5.80
N LEU A 122 5.56 10.69 -5.73
CA LEU A 122 4.79 10.73 -4.50
C LEU A 122 3.49 9.94 -4.68
N LEU A 123 3.13 9.15 -3.68
CA LEU A 123 1.81 8.51 -3.60
C LEU A 123 0.74 9.61 -3.54
N VAL A 124 -0.23 9.56 -4.45
CA VAL A 124 -1.42 10.42 -4.50
C VAL A 124 -2.70 9.64 -4.19
N HIS A 125 -2.66 8.31 -4.26
CA HIS A 125 -3.72 7.41 -3.79
C HIS A 125 -3.12 6.05 -3.41
N SER A 126 -3.70 5.37 -2.43
CA SER A 126 -3.34 3.99 -2.10
C SER A 126 -4.56 3.17 -1.72
N HIS A 127 -4.51 1.87 -2.01
CA HIS A 127 -5.55 0.92 -1.67
C HIS A 127 -4.91 -0.42 -1.35
N ALA A 128 -5.21 -0.98 -0.18
CA ALA A 128 -4.88 -2.35 0.20
C ALA A 128 -6.16 -3.16 0.37
N SER A 129 -6.18 -4.39 -0.12
CA SER A 129 -7.33 -5.28 0.01
C SER A 129 -6.90 -6.73 0.19
N LEU A 130 -7.75 -7.52 0.80
CA LEU A 130 -7.62 -8.98 0.88
C LEU A 130 -8.64 -9.61 -0.09
N PRO A 131 -8.40 -10.82 -0.61
CA PRO A 131 -9.47 -11.65 -1.14
C PRO A 131 -10.58 -11.84 -0.10
N ALA A 132 -11.84 -11.93 -0.54
CA ALA A 132 -12.95 -12.15 0.39
C ALA A 132 -12.79 -13.51 1.08
N ALA A 133 -12.90 -13.55 2.40
CA ALA A 133 -12.78 -14.79 3.16
C ALA A 133 -13.91 -15.76 2.79
N GLY A 134 -13.55 -17.01 2.50
CA GLY A 134 -14.52 -18.08 2.19
C GLY A 134 -15.07 -18.08 0.76
N GLN A 135 -14.63 -17.17 -0.11
CA GLN A 135 -15.01 -17.17 -1.52
C GLN A 135 -14.18 -18.20 -2.32
N GLU A 136 -14.84 -19.11 -3.02
CA GLU A 136 -14.17 -20.10 -3.87
C GLU A 136 -13.66 -19.48 -5.18
N GLU A 137 -12.63 -20.08 -5.77
CA GLU A 137 -12.13 -19.66 -7.07
C GLU A 137 -13.22 -19.79 -8.14
N GLY A 138 -13.47 -18.71 -8.87
CA GLY A 138 -14.53 -18.62 -9.88
C GLY A 138 -15.79 -17.90 -9.40
N ASP A 139 -16.00 -17.78 -8.09
CA ASP A 139 -17.10 -17.00 -7.55
C ASP A 139 -16.78 -15.50 -7.57
N SER A 140 -17.77 -14.70 -8.00
CA SER A 140 -17.65 -13.23 -8.06
C SER A 140 -18.48 -12.50 -7.00
N VAL A 141 -19.39 -13.21 -6.32
CA VAL A 141 -20.28 -12.62 -5.32
C VAL A 141 -19.91 -13.15 -3.93
N PRO A 142 -19.69 -12.29 -2.93
CA PRO A 142 -19.45 -12.71 -1.56
C PRO A 142 -20.81 -13.02 -0.90
N VAL A 143 -21.29 -14.26 -1.06
CA VAL A 143 -22.50 -14.79 -0.41
C VAL A 143 -22.18 -15.62 0.82
#